data_AF-A0A410VJA9-F1
#
_entry.id   AF-A0A410VJA9-F1
#
_cell.length_a   1.000
_cell.length_b   1.000
_cell.length_c   1.000
_cell.angle_alpha   90.00
_cell.angle_beta   90.00
_cell.angle_gamma   90.00
#
_symmetry.space_group_name_H-M   'P 1'
#
loop_
_entity.id
_entity.type
_entity.pdbx_description
1 polymer ?
#
loop_
_entity_poly.entity_id
_entity_poly.type
_entity_poly.pdbx_seq_one_letter_code
_entity_poly.pdbx_strand_id
1 'polypeptide(L)'
;MNEPHSLHFEVLSGLYSGLTGKLGFGSSLIGSDLDADLVFIEQGLERHHFRITPHHNSIEIEPLAPQVRIEGQRALLPNERVAVSLPAVIHAGEMSIRCSIEDSKQAGSISRWLGSTAVLASVLISSVAVGAVSTSFVETDSAVDVNADLHRNVDVAPKLAPNAPDAPTAEAAATRLQEEVDRAGLFDIKVRSEPGVVAADGTVTRASLPKWREVQEWFDRDRKDAYVLVNAVAIREEKTPSSISVEAVWRGSEPYLVIAGQKYFVGALLNNGWTVNGIEERRLLLSRNGRLVALPY
;
A
#
# COMPACT_ATOMS: atom_id res chain seq x y z
N MET A 1 34.83 15.22 -0.40
CA MET A 1 33.47 15.34 -0.97
C MET A 1 32.60 14.51 -0.05
N ASN A 2 31.76 15.13 0.77
CA ASN A 2 31.02 14.42 1.81
C ASN A 2 29.93 13.57 1.15
N GLU A 3 29.94 12.26 1.42
CA GLU A 3 28.81 11.37 1.15
C GLU A 3 27.54 12.00 1.74
N PRO A 4 26.46 12.16 0.97
CA PRO A 4 25.22 12.69 1.51
C PRO A 4 24.69 11.72 2.57
N HIS A 5 24.56 12.20 3.81
CA HIS A 5 24.04 11.44 4.93
C HIS A 5 22.72 10.75 4.57
N SER A 6 22.68 9.41 4.61
CA SER A 6 21.45 8.67 4.32
C SER A 6 20.47 8.83 5.47
N LEU A 7 19.28 9.35 5.17
CA LEU A 7 18.19 9.47 6.12
C LEU A 7 17.64 8.07 6.43
N HIS A 8 17.64 7.70 7.70
CA HIS A 8 17.11 6.45 8.19
C HIS A 8 15.77 6.68 8.90
N PHE A 9 14.84 5.74 8.75
CA PHE A 9 13.60 5.73 9.51
C PHE A 9 13.48 4.48 10.37
N GLU A 10 12.81 4.62 11.50
CA GLU A 10 12.36 3.53 12.37
C GLU A 10 10.91 3.77 12.74
N VAL A 11 10.05 2.77 12.57
CA VAL A 11 8.67 2.82 13.05
C VAL A 11 8.67 2.51 14.55
N LEU A 12 8.25 3.46 15.38
CA LEU A 12 8.26 3.33 16.83
C LEU A 12 6.98 2.68 17.37
N SER A 13 5.82 2.99 16.77
CA SER A 13 4.51 2.46 17.17
C SER A 13 3.65 2.10 15.96
N GLY A 14 2.62 1.27 16.18
CA GLY A 14 1.77 0.72 15.12
C GLY A 14 2.06 -0.78 14.88
N LEU A 15 1.36 -1.35 13.90
CA LEU A 15 1.51 -2.74 13.44
C LEU A 15 2.92 -3.04 12.92
N TYR A 16 3.62 -2.03 12.41
CA TYR A 16 4.98 -2.17 11.85
C TYR A 16 6.09 -1.74 12.82
N SER A 17 5.81 -1.66 14.14
CA SER A 17 6.81 -1.27 15.14
C SER A 17 8.10 -2.10 15.03
N GLY A 18 9.25 -1.41 15.05
CA GLY A 18 10.57 -2.00 14.85
C GLY A 18 11.01 -2.10 13.38
N LEU A 19 10.14 -1.82 12.41
CA LEU A 19 10.55 -1.73 11.00
C LEU A 19 11.53 -0.56 10.82
N THR A 20 12.63 -0.84 10.12
CA THR A 20 13.68 0.12 9.82
C THR A 20 13.98 0.16 8.34
N GLY A 21 14.48 1.30 7.85
CA GLY A 21 14.84 1.44 6.45
C GLY A 21 15.48 2.77 6.13
N LYS A 22 15.88 2.93 4.86
CA LYS A 22 16.48 4.17 4.35
C LYS A 22 15.46 4.92 3.50
N LEU A 23 15.36 6.22 3.72
CA LEU A 23 14.64 7.16 2.86
C LEU A 23 15.59 7.59 1.72
N GLY A 24 15.07 7.63 0.50
CA GLY A 24 15.85 8.07 -0.66
C GLY A 24 16.19 9.57 -0.60
N PHE A 25 17.10 10.04 -1.45
CA PHE A 25 17.51 11.45 -1.50
C PHE A 25 16.43 12.42 -1.99
N GLY A 26 15.28 11.90 -2.44
CA GLY A 26 14.14 12.68 -2.92
C GLY A 26 12.97 12.67 -1.94
N SER A 27 11.91 13.41 -2.28
CA SER A 27 10.69 13.38 -1.49
C SER A 27 10.10 11.97 -1.47
N SER A 28 9.77 11.46 -0.29
CA SER A 28 9.11 10.17 -0.12
C SER A 28 7.67 10.40 0.33
N LEU A 29 6.72 9.79 -0.38
CA LEU A 29 5.30 9.78 -0.04
C LEU A 29 4.98 8.61 0.88
N ILE A 30 4.27 8.88 1.99
CA ILE A 30 3.87 7.88 2.98
C ILE A 30 2.35 7.82 3.04
N GLY A 31 1.78 6.61 3.03
CA GLY A 31 0.34 6.40 3.14
C GLY A 31 -0.05 4.93 3.03
N SER A 32 -1.35 4.65 2.92
CA SER A 32 -1.88 3.28 2.86
C SER A 32 -2.07 2.72 1.46
N ASP A 33 -1.95 3.54 0.43
CA ASP A 33 -2.12 3.12 -0.97
C ASP A 33 -0.79 2.70 -1.60
N LEU A 34 -0.85 1.81 -2.59
CA LEU A 34 0.31 1.18 -3.24
C LEU A 34 1.06 2.13 -4.19
N ASP A 35 0.60 3.37 -4.32
CA ASP A 35 1.28 4.45 -5.03
C ASP A 35 2.10 5.36 -4.11
N ALA A 36 2.06 5.16 -2.79
CA ALA A 36 3.03 5.72 -1.86
C ALA A 36 4.41 5.06 -1.99
N ASP A 37 5.46 5.80 -1.67
CA ASP A 37 6.84 5.28 -1.64
C ASP A 37 7.07 4.37 -0.42
N LEU A 38 6.41 4.67 0.69
CA LEU A 38 6.34 3.86 1.89
C LEU A 38 4.87 3.57 2.21
N VAL A 39 4.50 2.30 2.10
CA VAL A 39 3.13 1.85 2.31
C VAL A 39 2.98 1.25 3.70
N PHE A 40 2.02 1.76 4.47
CA PHE A 40 1.66 1.24 5.78
C PHE A 40 0.15 1.00 5.85
N ILE A 41 -0.26 -0.18 6.30
CA ILE A 41 -1.66 -0.46 6.58
C ILE A 41 -1.91 -0.20 8.07
N GLU A 42 -2.34 1.00 8.41
CA GLU A 42 -2.55 1.46 9.78
C GLU A 42 -3.91 2.16 9.93
N GLN A 43 -4.49 2.09 11.14
CA GLN A 43 -5.72 2.84 11.42
C GLN A 43 -5.44 4.35 11.41
N GLY A 44 -6.35 5.11 10.79
CA GLY A 44 -6.21 6.57 10.65
C GLY A 44 -5.21 7.01 9.57
N LEU A 45 -4.64 6.07 8.78
CA LEU A 45 -3.72 6.40 7.70
C LEU A 45 -4.42 6.45 6.34
N GLU A 46 -4.55 7.66 5.81
CA GLU A 46 -5.03 7.93 4.46
C GLU A 46 -4.12 7.38 3.35
N ARG A 47 -4.69 7.25 2.14
CA ARG A 47 -4.00 6.75 0.94
C ARG A 47 -2.68 7.47 0.69
N HIS A 48 -2.72 8.80 0.72
CA HIS A 48 -1.57 9.72 0.73
C HIS A 48 -1.64 10.54 2.00
N HIS A 49 -0.84 10.20 3.00
CA HIS A 49 -0.98 10.79 4.32
C HIS A 49 -0.04 11.98 4.53
N PHE A 50 1.23 11.82 4.18
CA PHE A 50 2.22 12.90 4.24
C PHE A 50 3.43 12.61 3.36
N ARG A 51 4.21 13.65 3.07
CA ARG A 51 5.46 13.58 2.31
C ARG A 51 6.62 14.07 3.17
N ILE A 52 7.74 13.36 3.11
CA ILE A 52 9.01 13.76 3.72
C ILE A 52 10.00 14.11 2.61
N THR A 53 10.60 15.28 2.67
CA THR A 53 11.72 15.67 1.80
C THR A 53 13.00 15.81 2.66
N PRO A 54 14.02 14.96 2.46
CA PRO A 54 15.25 15.05 3.21
C PRO A 54 16.09 16.29 2.86
N HIS A 55 16.68 16.89 3.89
CA HIS A 55 17.76 17.88 3.78
C HIS A 55 18.97 17.43 4.61
N HIS A 56 20.06 18.20 4.59
CA HIS A 56 21.33 17.80 5.20
C HIS A 56 21.25 17.46 6.70
N ASN A 57 20.47 18.22 7.49
CA ASN A 57 20.31 17.97 8.94
C ASN A 57 18.86 18.19 9.42
N SER A 58 17.93 18.17 8.47
CA SER A 58 16.51 18.42 8.70
C SER A 58 15.70 17.64 7.67
N ILE A 59 14.41 17.56 7.92
CA ILE A 59 13.42 17.07 6.98
C ILE A 59 12.34 18.13 6.80
N GLU A 60 11.88 18.33 5.57
CA GLU A 60 10.64 19.03 5.30
C GLU A 60 9.50 18.01 5.32
N ILE A 61 8.43 18.33 6.05
CA ILE A 61 7.24 17.52 6.17
C ILE A 61 6.07 18.29 5.57
N GLU A 62 5.35 17.65 4.64
CA GLU A 62 4.14 18.16 4.01
C GLU A 62 3.00 17.17 4.31
N PRO A 63 2.10 17.46 5.26
CA PRO A 63 0.89 16.68 5.47
C PRO A 63 0.01 16.76 4.24
N LEU A 64 -0.50 15.63 3.76
CA LEU A 64 -1.48 15.56 2.66
C LEU A 64 -2.88 15.24 3.20
N ALA A 65 -2.93 14.66 4.40
CA ALA A 65 -4.13 14.37 5.15
C ALA A 65 -4.11 15.05 6.54
N PRO A 66 -5.27 15.13 7.23
CA PRO A 66 -5.32 15.52 8.64
C PRO A 66 -4.54 14.53 9.53
N GLN A 67 -4.28 14.93 10.78
CA GLN A 67 -3.67 14.09 11.84
C GLN A 67 -2.18 13.77 11.69
N VAL A 68 -1.43 14.61 10.98
CA VAL A 68 0.03 14.59 11.02
C VAL A 68 0.51 15.53 12.13
N ARG A 69 1.28 15.00 13.09
CA ARG A 69 1.89 15.80 14.17
C ARG A 69 3.36 15.45 14.31
N ILE A 70 4.14 16.43 14.72
CA ILE A 70 5.54 16.25 15.07
C ILE A 70 5.63 16.26 16.59
N GLU A 71 6.40 15.35 17.17
CA GLU A 71 6.61 15.28 18.62
C GLU A 71 7.04 16.65 19.17
N GLY A 72 6.37 17.11 20.23
CA GLY A 72 6.61 18.43 20.82
C GLY A 72 6.08 19.63 20.01
N GLN A 73 5.37 19.42 18.90
CA GLN A 73 4.73 20.48 18.10
C GLN A 73 3.22 20.29 17.99
N ARG A 74 2.52 21.35 17.55
CA ARG A 74 1.09 21.27 17.21
C ARG A 74 0.88 20.36 15.99
N ALA A 75 -0.35 19.87 15.83
CA ALA A 75 -0.75 19.20 14.58
C ALA A 75 -0.60 20.15 13.40
N LEU A 76 -0.07 19.63 12.29
CA LEU A 76 0.16 20.38 11.07
C LEU A 76 -1.10 20.41 10.22
N LEU A 77 -1.31 21.51 9.49
CA LEU A 77 -2.43 21.61 8.55
C LEU A 77 -2.09 20.89 7.23
N PRO A 78 -3.08 20.31 6.53
CA PRO A 78 -2.86 19.77 5.19
C PRO A 78 -2.25 20.82 4.24
N ASN A 79 -1.22 20.40 3.50
CA ASN A 79 -0.39 21.18 2.58
C ASN A 79 0.49 22.27 3.25
N GLU A 80 0.57 22.32 4.58
CA GLU A 80 1.55 23.14 5.30
C GLU A 80 2.92 22.47 5.24
N ARG A 81 3.93 23.14 4.69
CA ARG A 81 5.30 22.63 4.67
C ARG A 81 6.07 23.13 5.88
N VAL A 82 6.60 22.20 6.68
CA VAL A 82 7.38 22.53 7.88
C VAL A 82 8.71 21.80 7.84
N ALA A 83 9.80 22.56 7.98
CA ALA A 83 11.13 22.02 8.14
C ALA A 83 11.43 21.74 9.62
N VAL A 84 11.89 20.53 9.94
CA VAL A 84 12.21 20.09 11.30
C VAL A 84 13.59 19.46 11.35
N SER A 85 14.37 19.85 12.36
CA SER A 85 15.70 19.29 12.60
C SER A 85 15.64 17.81 12.99
N LEU A 86 16.63 17.03 12.55
CA LEU A 86 16.75 15.62 12.91
C LEU A 86 17.47 15.47 14.28
N PRO A 87 17.19 14.39 15.04
CA PRO A 87 16.15 13.40 14.80
C PRO A 87 14.75 13.94 15.08
N ALA A 88 13.76 13.49 14.31
CA ALA A 88 12.37 13.93 14.45
C ALA A 88 11.44 12.72 14.53
N VAL A 89 10.43 12.79 15.40
CA VAL A 89 9.36 11.79 15.51
C VAL A 89 8.08 12.38 14.96
N ILE A 90 7.51 11.70 13.96
CA ILE A 90 6.27 12.09 13.27
C ILE A 90 5.20 11.07 13.66
N HIS A 91 4.03 11.54 14.05
CA HIS A 91 2.86 10.67 14.26
C HIS A 91 1.86 10.90 13.14
N ALA A 92 1.27 9.80 12.69
CA ALA A 92 0.33 9.72 11.57
C ALA A 92 -0.63 8.56 11.84
N GLY A 93 -1.92 8.86 12.04
CA GLY A 93 -2.87 7.87 12.54
C GLY A 93 -2.42 7.26 13.87
N GLU A 94 -2.49 5.93 13.98
CA GLU A 94 -2.01 5.16 15.14
C GLU A 94 -0.50 4.81 15.10
N MET A 95 0.22 5.22 14.05
CA MET A 95 1.65 4.97 13.94
C MET A 95 2.53 6.19 14.24
N SER A 96 3.78 5.91 14.59
CA SER A 96 4.81 6.93 14.72
C SER A 96 6.13 6.48 14.09
N ILE A 97 6.79 7.40 13.41
CA ILE A 97 8.03 7.17 12.66
C ILE A 97 9.09 8.15 13.14
N ARG A 98 10.25 7.61 13.54
CA ARG A 98 11.46 8.36 13.85
C ARG A 98 12.33 8.46 12.62
N CYS A 99 12.66 9.68 12.20
CA CYS A 99 13.65 9.97 11.17
C CYS A 99 14.96 10.43 11.83
N SER A 100 16.09 9.90 11.39
CA SER A 100 17.43 10.26 11.89
C SER A 100 18.49 10.10 10.81
N ILE A 101 19.61 10.82 10.94
CA ILE A 101 20.80 10.57 10.12
C ILE A 101 21.56 9.37 10.69
N GLU A 102 22.04 8.49 9.81
CA GLU A 102 22.97 7.43 10.19
C GLU A 102 24.34 8.06 10.50
N ASP A 103 24.61 8.37 11.76
CA ASP A 103 25.95 8.73 12.21
C ASP A 103 26.83 7.49 12.19
N SER A 104 27.87 7.50 11.35
CA SER A 104 28.89 6.47 11.35
C SER A 104 29.57 6.42 12.72
N LYS A 105 29.18 5.44 13.53
CA LYS A 105 29.69 5.06 14.86
C LYS A 105 29.45 6.07 15.98
N GLN A 106 28.41 5.81 16.78
CA GLN A 106 28.57 5.81 18.23
C GLN A 106 28.51 4.37 18.74
N ALA A 107 29.64 3.94 19.27
CA ALA A 107 29.79 2.71 20.01
C ALA A 107 28.95 2.75 21.30
N GLY A 108 28.38 1.60 21.65
CA GLY A 108 28.06 1.27 23.04
C GLY A 108 26.59 1.13 23.38
N SER A 109 26.07 -0.09 23.19
CA SER A 109 25.39 -0.86 24.24
C SER A 109 25.00 -2.20 23.62
N ILE A 110 25.96 -3.11 23.47
CA ILE A 110 26.03 -4.30 24.33
C ILE A 110 24.65 -4.93 24.51
N SER A 111 24.41 -5.96 23.69
CA SER A 111 23.54 -7.07 24.03
C SER A 111 23.84 -7.53 25.45
N ARG A 112 22.94 -7.24 26.39
CA ARG A 112 22.87 -7.94 27.68
C ARG A 112 21.56 -8.69 27.74
N TRP A 113 21.61 -9.88 27.15
CA TRP A 113 20.87 -11.01 27.67
C TRP A 113 21.44 -11.33 29.05
N LEU A 114 20.70 -10.97 30.09
CA LEU A 114 20.87 -11.45 31.46
C LEU A 114 19.50 -11.29 32.13
N GLY A 115 18.98 -12.41 32.62
CA GLY A 115 17.68 -12.48 33.24
C GLY A 115 17.62 -11.93 34.66
N SER A 116 16.42 -12.12 35.19
CA SER A 116 16.03 -12.15 36.59
C SER A 116 15.71 -10.84 37.34
N THR A 117 14.44 -10.86 37.78
CA THR A 117 13.85 -10.35 39.02
C THR A 117 13.74 -8.85 39.22
N ALA A 118 12.51 -8.35 39.07
CA ALA A 118 12.03 -7.16 39.77
C ALA A 118 10.65 -7.45 40.38
N VAL A 119 10.70 -7.91 41.63
CA VAL A 119 9.82 -7.58 42.76
C VAL A 119 8.43 -7.05 42.40
N LEU A 120 7.43 -7.92 42.54
CA LEU A 120 6.02 -7.54 42.68
C LEU A 120 5.83 -6.87 44.05
N ALA A 121 5.66 -5.55 44.05
CA ALA A 121 5.13 -4.81 45.19
C ALA A 121 3.63 -4.61 44.99
N SER A 122 2.86 -5.38 45.76
CA SER A 122 1.43 -5.26 45.97
C SER A 122 1.06 -3.93 46.65
N VAL A 123 0.09 -3.20 46.10
CA VAL A 123 -0.68 -2.21 46.88
C VAL A 123 -2.17 -2.54 46.76
N LEU A 124 -2.71 -2.94 47.90
CA LEU A 124 -4.11 -3.18 48.19
C LEU A 124 -4.83 -1.83 48.28
N ILE A 125 -5.96 -1.66 47.60
CA ILE A 125 -6.95 -0.65 47.98
C ILE A 125 -8.27 -1.36 48.26
N SER A 126 -8.61 -1.30 49.53
CA SER A 126 -9.80 -1.76 50.23
C SER A 126 -11.09 -1.18 49.64
N SER A 127 -12.07 -2.04 49.34
CA SER A 127 -13.47 -1.67 49.15
C SER A 127 -14.26 -2.03 50.41
N VAL A 128 -14.82 -1.01 51.06
CA VAL A 128 -15.75 -1.11 52.17
C VAL A 128 -17.14 -1.44 51.63
N ALA A 129 -17.76 -2.47 52.20
CA ALA A 129 -19.13 -2.87 51.96
C ALA A 129 -20.08 -2.18 52.96
N VAL A 130 -21.17 -1.60 52.44
CA VAL A 130 -22.50 -1.41 53.07
C VAL A 130 -23.46 -1.21 51.89
N GLY A 131 -24.60 -1.87 51.67
CA GLY A 131 -25.43 -2.77 52.47
C GLY A 131 -26.91 -2.37 52.23
N ALA A 132 -27.69 -3.26 51.59
CA ALA A 132 -29.17 -3.40 51.52
C ALA A 132 -30.05 -2.14 51.23
N VAL A 133 -31.19 -2.18 50.52
CA VAL A 133 -32.45 -2.89 50.79
C VAL A 133 -33.35 -2.83 49.53
N SER A 134 -34.13 -3.88 49.32
CA SER A 134 -35.14 -4.11 48.28
C SER A 134 -36.37 -3.19 48.35
N THR A 135 -37.02 -2.91 47.21
CA THR A 135 -38.50 -2.84 47.10
C THR A 135 -38.98 -3.30 45.73
N SER A 136 -40.10 -4.00 45.75
CA SER A 136 -40.87 -4.59 44.66
C SER A 136 -42.13 -3.78 44.39
N PHE A 137 -42.50 -3.49 43.13
CA PHE A 137 -43.86 -3.19 42.64
C PHE A 137 -43.83 -3.45 41.11
N VAL A 138 -44.51 -4.44 40.52
CA VAL A 138 -45.96 -4.64 40.30
C VAL A 138 -46.59 -3.52 39.45
N GLU A 139 -46.80 -3.86 38.16
CA GLU A 139 -48.03 -3.69 37.36
C GLU A 139 -48.61 -2.27 37.18
N THR A 140 -48.80 -1.84 35.92
CA THR A 140 -50.14 -1.77 35.27
C THR A 140 -50.00 -1.28 33.82
N ASP A 141 -50.81 -1.93 33.01
CA ASP A 141 -51.17 -1.77 31.61
C ASP A 141 -51.56 -0.34 31.17
N SER A 142 -51.32 -0.01 29.89
CA SER A 142 -52.35 0.52 28.97
C SER A 142 -51.76 0.99 27.64
N ALA A 143 -52.44 0.53 26.60
CA ALA A 143 -52.30 0.87 25.20
C ALA A 143 -52.59 2.34 24.87
N VAL A 144 -51.96 2.84 23.80
CA VAL A 144 -52.63 3.73 22.84
C VAL A 144 -52.35 3.19 21.45
N ASP A 145 -53.43 2.70 20.86
CA ASP A 145 -53.60 2.36 19.46
C ASP A 145 -53.98 3.64 18.70
N VAL A 146 -53.36 3.89 17.54
CA VAL A 146 -53.91 4.76 16.49
C VAL A 146 -53.68 4.06 15.15
N ASN A 147 -54.71 3.33 14.72
CA ASN A 147 -54.90 2.87 13.35
C ASN A 147 -55.08 4.06 12.38
N ALA A 148 -54.53 3.95 11.17
CA ALA A 148 -55.32 3.73 9.94
C ALA A 148 -54.54 4.09 8.66
N ASP A 149 -54.27 3.05 7.88
CA ASP A 149 -54.44 2.94 6.43
C ASP A 149 -53.93 4.03 5.48
N LEU A 150 -52.96 3.63 4.63
CA LEU A 150 -53.26 3.52 3.19
C LEU A 150 -52.41 2.44 2.52
N HIS A 151 -53.03 1.29 2.29
CA HIS A 151 -52.56 0.27 1.35
C HIS A 151 -52.59 0.83 -0.09
N ARG A 152 -51.44 0.83 -0.77
CA ARG A 152 -51.38 0.73 -2.24
C ARG A 152 -50.29 -0.25 -2.64
N ASN A 153 -50.67 -1.53 -2.65
CA ASN A 153 -49.97 -2.56 -3.40
C ASN A 153 -50.16 -2.27 -4.89
N VAL A 154 -49.07 -1.97 -5.59
CA VAL A 154 -48.92 -2.36 -6.99
C VAL A 154 -47.77 -3.36 -7.04
N ASP A 155 -48.21 -4.58 -7.26
CA ASP A 155 -47.51 -5.82 -7.52
C ASP A 155 -46.32 -5.63 -8.50
N VAL A 156 -45.09 -5.77 -7.99
CA VAL A 156 -43.93 -6.04 -8.84
C VAL A 156 -43.62 -7.52 -8.70
N ALA A 157 -44.14 -8.29 -9.64
CA ALA A 157 -43.84 -9.71 -9.77
C ALA A 157 -42.32 -9.95 -9.83
N PRO A 158 -41.72 -10.75 -8.94
CA PRO A 158 -40.41 -11.31 -9.20
C PRO A 158 -40.61 -12.55 -10.07
N LYS A 159 -40.69 -12.37 -11.39
CA LYS A 159 -40.48 -13.48 -12.31
C LYS A 159 -38.98 -13.74 -12.43
N LEU A 160 -38.43 -14.39 -11.40
CA LEU A 160 -37.22 -15.20 -11.55
C LEU A 160 -37.54 -16.33 -12.52
N ALA A 161 -37.23 -16.13 -13.79
CA ALA A 161 -37.16 -17.22 -14.74
C ALA A 161 -35.86 -18.00 -14.47
N PRO A 162 -35.93 -19.32 -14.27
CA PRO A 162 -34.75 -20.16 -14.09
C PRO A 162 -34.08 -20.46 -15.45
N ASN A 163 -32.76 -20.32 -15.48
CA ASN A 163 -31.82 -20.98 -16.39
C ASN A 163 -32.12 -20.93 -17.90
N ALA A 164 -31.56 -19.92 -18.58
CA ALA A 164 -31.08 -20.11 -19.95
C ALA A 164 -29.64 -20.65 -19.90
N PRO A 165 -29.31 -21.82 -20.48
CA PRO A 165 -27.99 -22.45 -20.34
C PRO A 165 -26.85 -21.76 -21.08
N ASP A 166 -27.14 -20.74 -21.91
CA ASP A 166 -26.19 -20.23 -22.92
C ASP A 166 -25.72 -18.78 -22.70
N ALA A 167 -26.11 -18.13 -21.59
CA ALA A 167 -25.54 -16.82 -21.26
C ALA A 167 -24.11 -17.00 -20.71
N PRO A 168 -23.06 -16.47 -21.37
CA PRO A 168 -21.69 -16.62 -20.89
C PRO A 168 -21.57 -15.99 -19.51
N THR A 169 -21.13 -16.76 -18.51
CA THR A 169 -21.02 -16.27 -17.13
C THR A 169 -20.07 -15.08 -17.00
N ALA A 170 -20.22 -14.27 -15.96
CA ALA A 170 -19.29 -13.17 -15.64
C ALA A 170 -17.83 -13.68 -15.56
N GLU A 171 -17.64 -14.91 -15.07
CA GLU A 171 -16.36 -15.59 -15.02
C GLU A 171 -15.81 -15.88 -16.42
N ALA A 172 -16.61 -16.46 -17.33
CA ALA A 172 -16.20 -16.68 -18.71
C ALA A 172 -15.91 -15.37 -19.46
N ALA A 173 -16.65 -14.30 -19.15
CA ALA A 173 -16.39 -12.97 -19.67
C ALA A 173 -15.06 -12.39 -19.16
N ALA A 174 -14.77 -12.54 -17.86
CA ALA A 174 -13.50 -12.13 -17.26
C ALA A 174 -12.30 -12.92 -17.83
N THR A 175 -12.44 -14.23 -18.02
CA THR A 175 -11.39 -15.05 -18.65
C THR A 175 -11.07 -14.58 -20.06
N ARG A 176 -12.09 -14.34 -20.90
CA ARG A 176 -11.88 -13.83 -22.27
C ARG A 176 -11.24 -12.44 -22.28
N LEU A 177 -11.65 -11.55 -21.35
CA LEU A 177 -11.03 -10.24 -21.24
C LEU A 177 -9.55 -10.34 -20.81
N GLN A 178 -9.23 -11.24 -19.86
CA GLN A 178 -7.84 -11.49 -19.47
C GLN A 178 -7.00 -12.00 -20.65
N GLU A 179 -7.54 -12.89 -21.48
CA GLU A 179 -6.85 -13.40 -22.68
C GLU A 179 -6.55 -12.30 -23.70
N GLU A 180 -7.47 -11.35 -23.93
CA GLU A 180 -7.22 -10.20 -24.81
C GLU A 180 -6.22 -9.21 -24.21
N VAL A 181 -6.30 -8.96 -22.89
CA VAL A 181 -5.33 -8.16 -22.14
C VAL A 181 -3.92 -8.74 -22.30
N ASP A 182 -3.77 -10.04 -22.13
CA ASP A 182 -2.48 -10.74 -22.25
C ASP A 182 -1.99 -10.72 -23.71
N ARG A 183 -2.89 -10.90 -24.69
CA ARG A 183 -2.55 -10.83 -26.12
C ARG A 183 -2.12 -9.43 -26.56
N ALA A 184 -2.69 -8.39 -25.96
CA ALA A 184 -2.27 -7.01 -26.16
C ALA A 184 -0.92 -6.67 -25.48
N GLY A 185 -0.39 -7.59 -24.67
CA GLY A 185 0.85 -7.42 -23.91
C GLY A 185 0.70 -6.53 -22.69
N LEU A 186 -0.51 -6.45 -22.11
CA LEU A 186 -0.86 -5.58 -20.97
C LEU A 186 -0.84 -6.37 -19.65
N PHE A 187 0.28 -7.07 -19.38
CA PHE A 187 0.38 -8.06 -18.31
C PHE A 187 0.21 -7.52 -16.87
N ASP A 188 0.38 -6.21 -16.70
CA ASP A 188 0.15 -5.50 -15.43
C ASP A 188 -1.34 -5.27 -15.13
N ILE A 189 -2.24 -5.65 -16.04
CA ILE A 189 -3.69 -5.62 -15.84
C ILE A 189 -4.17 -7.03 -15.45
N LYS A 190 -4.94 -7.10 -14.37
CA LYS A 190 -5.62 -8.30 -13.88
C LYS A 190 -7.12 -8.09 -13.94
N VAL A 191 -7.81 -9.10 -14.44
CA VAL A 191 -9.25 -9.11 -14.59
C VAL A 191 -9.87 -10.06 -13.55
N ARG A 192 -10.91 -9.59 -12.85
CA ARG A 192 -11.71 -10.38 -11.92
C ARG A 192 -13.18 -10.37 -12.34
N SER A 193 -13.89 -11.43 -11.99
CA SER A 193 -15.35 -11.50 -12.13
C SER A 193 -16.03 -11.27 -10.79
N GLU A 194 -17.04 -10.42 -10.78
CA GLU A 194 -18.01 -10.25 -9.71
C GLU A 194 -19.43 -10.50 -10.27
N PRO A 195 -20.45 -10.73 -9.43
CA PRO A 195 -21.82 -10.93 -9.91
C PRO A 195 -22.29 -9.75 -10.78
N GLY A 196 -22.45 -9.98 -12.08
CA GLY A 196 -22.88 -8.95 -13.05
C GLY A 196 -21.81 -7.96 -13.49
N VAL A 197 -20.56 -8.09 -13.00
CA VAL A 197 -19.47 -7.14 -13.24
C VAL A 197 -18.19 -7.86 -13.62
N VAL A 198 -17.45 -7.27 -14.55
CA VAL A 198 -16.06 -7.65 -14.85
C VAL A 198 -15.19 -6.47 -14.44
N ALA A 199 -14.26 -6.67 -13.51
CA ALA A 199 -13.38 -5.62 -13.02
C ALA A 199 -11.97 -5.82 -13.60
N ALA A 200 -11.38 -4.75 -14.12
CA ALA A 200 -9.98 -4.73 -14.55
C ALA A 200 -9.18 -3.75 -13.68
N ASP A 201 -8.18 -4.26 -12.97
CA ASP A 201 -7.28 -3.50 -12.12
C ASP A 201 -5.86 -3.62 -12.64
N GLY A 202 -5.06 -2.58 -12.49
CA GLY A 202 -3.65 -2.66 -12.85
C GLY A 202 -3.08 -1.34 -13.31
N THR A 203 -1.98 -1.41 -14.05
CA THR A 203 -1.34 -0.21 -14.60
C THR A 203 -1.01 -0.33 -16.07
N VAL A 204 -1.10 0.78 -16.79
CA VAL A 204 -0.61 0.93 -18.16
C VAL A 204 0.30 2.13 -18.27
N THR A 205 1.25 2.08 -19.21
CA THR A 205 2.07 3.24 -19.55
C THR A 205 1.30 4.16 -20.51
N ARG A 206 1.73 5.41 -20.66
CA ARG A 206 1.14 6.31 -21.67
C ARG A 206 1.26 5.73 -23.09
N ALA A 207 2.33 4.97 -23.37
CA ALA A 207 2.56 4.32 -24.65
C ALA A 207 1.61 3.12 -24.90
N SER A 208 1.18 2.42 -23.85
CA SER A 208 0.26 1.28 -23.96
C SER A 208 -1.22 1.63 -23.75
N LEU A 209 -1.52 2.88 -23.37
CA LEU A 209 -2.89 3.39 -23.21
C LEU A 209 -3.76 3.21 -24.48
N PRO A 210 -3.28 3.42 -25.73
CA PRO A 210 -4.09 3.15 -26.91
C PRO A 210 -4.50 1.68 -27.02
N LYS A 211 -3.59 0.75 -26.72
CA LYS A 211 -3.87 -0.69 -26.72
C LYS A 211 -4.90 -1.07 -25.66
N TRP A 212 -4.81 -0.47 -24.46
CA TRP A 212 -5.82 -0.69 -23.43
C TRP A 212 -7.20 -0.22 -23.89
N ARG A 213 -7.27 0.94 -24.53
CA ARG A 213 -8.54 1.46 -25.08
C ARG A 213 -9.13 0.54 -26.14
N GLU A 214 -8.29 -0.01 -27.04
CA GLU A 214 -8.73 -1.00 -28.03
C GLU A 214 -9.31 -2.27 -27.37
N VAL A 215 -8.71 -2.75 -26.28
CA VAL A 215 -9.22 -3.89 -25.51
C VAL A 215 -10.57 -3.57 -24.84
N GLN A 216 -10.73 -2.36 -24.30
CA GLN A 216 -12.01 -1.90 -23.74
C GLN A 216 -13.10 -1.81 -24.81
N GLU A 217 -12.80 -1.17 -25.95
CA GLU A 217 -13.73 -1.06 -27.07
C GLU A 217 -14.08 -2.42 -27.67
N TRP A 218 -13.15 -3.38 -27.69
CA TRP A 218 -13.40 -4.75 -28.07
C TRP A 218 -14.38 -5.43 -27.10
N PHE A 219 -14.18 -5.26 -25.79
CA PHE A 219 -15.04 -5.84 -24.76
C PHE A 219 -16.47 -5.29 -24.83
N ASP A 220 -16.60 -3.98 -25.07
CA ASP A 220 -17.88 -3.29 -25.19
C ASP A 220 -18.62 -3.64 -26.51
N ARG A 221 -17.90 -3.98 -27.58
CA ARG A 221 -18.49 -4.33 -28.89
C ARG A 221 -19.16 -5.70 -28.89
N ASP A 222 -18.68 -6.63 -28.06
CA ASP A 222 -19.08 -8.04 -28.11
C ASP A 222 -20.40 -8.33 -27.35
N ARG A 223 -20.97 -7.38 -26.59
CA ARG A 223 -22.10 -7.70 -25.68
C ARG A 223 -23.23 -6.67 -25.60
N LYS A 224 -24.45 -7.17 -25.83
CA LYS A 224 -25.73 -6.50 -25.51
C LYS A 224 -26.09 -6.73 -24.04
N ASP A 225 -25.71 -5.80 -23.17
CA ASP A 225 -26.31 -5.57 -21.83
C ASP A 225 -26.09 -6.64 -20.73
N ALA A 226 -25.15 -7.57 -20.85
CA ALA A 226 -25.02 -8.65 -19.86
C ALA A 226 -24.09 -8.33 -18.66
N TYR A 227 -23.03 -7.53 -18.85
CA TYR A 227 -22.01 -7.24 -17.83
C TYR A 227 -21.41 -5.85 -18.02
N VAL A 228 -21.05 -5.19 -16.92
CA VAL A 228 -20.36 -3.89 -16.93
C VAL A 228 -18.87 -4.08 -16.68
N LEU A 229 -18.02 -3.43 -17.49
CA LEU A 229 -16.59 -3.32 -17.23
C LEU A 229 -16.33 -2.20 -16.21
N VAL A 230 -15.87 -2.56 -15.02
CA VAL A 230 -15.33 -1.61 -14.04
C VAL A 230 -13.83 -1.48 -14.31
N ASN A 231 -13.43 -0.31 -14.82
CA ASN A 231 -12.04 -0.01 -15.13
C ASN A 231 -11.36 0.73 -13.98
N ALA A 232 -10.46 0.05 -13.28
CA ALA A 232 -9.58 0.58 -12.25
C ALA A 232 -8.09 0.52 -12.70
N VAL A 233 -7.84 0.52 -14.01
CA VAL A 233 -6.48 0.55 -14.58
C VAL A 233 -5.94 1.98 -14.56
N ALA A 234 -4.88 2.20 -13.80
CA ALA A 234 -4.22 3.49 -13.67
C ALA A 234 -3.13 3.69 -14.72
N ILE A 235 -2.90 4.95 -15.12
CA ILE A 235 -1.72 5.28 -15.95
C ILE A 235 -0.53 5.46 -15.02
N ARG A 236 0.47 4.59 -15.13
CA ARG A 236 1.74 4.69 -14.39
C ARG A 236 2.89 4.58 -15.37
N GLU A 237 3.79 5.56 -15.35
CA GLU A 237 5.03 5.46 -16.14
C GLU A 237 5.89 4.32 -15.58
N GLU A 238 6.39 3.47 -16.48
CA GLU A 238 7.25 2.37 -16.10
C GLU A 238 8.59 2.94 -15.60
N LYS A 239 9.00 2.57 -14.37
CA LYS A 239 10.32 2.94 -13.86
C LYS A 239 11.36 2.37 -14.82
N THR A 240 12.05 3.26 -15.52
CA THR A 240 13.06 2.89 -16.51
C THR A 240 14.15 2.05 -15.83
N PRO A 241 14.78 1.11 -16.55
CA PRO A 241 15.94 0.39 -16.01
C PRO A 241 17.05 1.32 -15.52
N SER A 242 17.11 2.56 -16.02
CA SER A 242 18.05 3.59 -15.55
C SER A 242 17.88 3.98 -14.08
N SER A 243 16.81 3.56 -13.39
CA SER A 243 16.69 3.69 -11.93
C SER A 243 17.41 2.57 -11.18
N ILE A 244 17.99 1.58 -11.87
CA ILE A 244 18.81 0.52 -11.26
C ILE A 244 20.25 1.01 -11.18
N SER A 245 20.68 1.35 -9.97
CA SER A 245 22.07 1.70 -9.69
C SER A 245 22.90 0.42 -9.57
N VAL A 246 23.57 0.03 -10.65
CA VAL A 246 24.52 -1.08 -10.64
C VAL A 246 25.79 -0.61 -9.94
N GLU A 247 26.09 -1.19 -8.78
CA GLU A 247 27.28 -0.82 -7.99
C GLU A 247 28.53 -1.58 -8.43
N ALA A 248 28.36 -2.84 -8.81
CA ALA A 248 29.44 -3.66 -9.32
C ALA A 248 28.92 -4.77 -10.24
N VAL A 249 29.79 -5.23 -11.14
CA VAL A 249 29.53 -6.38 -12.00
C VAL A 249 30.73 -7.32 -11.99
N TRP A 250 30.47 -8.59 -11.73
CA TRP A 250 31.44 -9.68 -11.83
C TRP A 250 31.09 -10.57 -13.02
N ARG A 251 32.05 -10.78 -13.92
CA ARG A 251 31.89 -11.56 -15.16
C ARG A 251 32.71 -12.85 -15.18
N GLY A 252 33.02 -13.40 -14.01
CA GLY A 252 33.72 -14.69 -13.91
C GLY A 252 32.84 -15.87 -14.32
N SER A 253 33.24 -17.08 -13.94
CA SER A 253 32.52 -18.33 -14.24
C SER A 253 31.08 -18.35 -13.72
N GLU A 254 30.80 -17.60 -12.65
CA GLU A 254 29.44 -17.36 -12.12
C GLU A 254 29.18 -15.85 -12.14
N PRO A 255 28.60 -15.32 -13.23
CA PRO A 255 28.40 -13.89 -13.38
C PRO A 255 27.32 -13.38 -12.42
N TYR A 256 27.60 -12.28 -11.74
CA TYR A 256 26.67 -11.63 -10.83
C TYR A 256 26.85 -10.11 -10.85
N LEU A 257 25.84 -9.41 -10.35
CA LEU A 257 25.84 -7.97 -10.16
C LEU A 257 25.53 -7.61 -8.71
N VAL A 258 25.95 -6.42 -8.30
CA VAL A 258 25.66 -5.87 -6.97
C VAL A 258 24.78 -4.64 -7.14
N ILE A 259 23.63 -4.64 -6.45
CA ILE A 259 22.72 -3.50 -6.35
C ILE A 259 22.40 -3.33 -4.87
N ALA A 260 22.57 -2.12 -4.33
CA ALA A 260 22.33 -1.81 -2.91
C ALA A 260 23.07 -2.77 -1.97
N GLY A 261 24.33 -3.10 -2.28
CA GLY A 261 25.15 -4.04 -1.51
C GLY A 261 24.75 -5.53 -1.62
N GLN A 262 23.71 -5.87 -2.37
CA GLN A 262 23.22 -7.25 -2.51
C GLN A 262 23.60 -7.86 -3.85
N LYS A 263 24.04 -9.13 -3.83
CA LYS A 263 24.40 -9.89 -5.03
C LYS A 263 23.17 -10.48 -5.73
N TYR A 264 23.13 -10.35 -7.05
CA TYR A 264 22.10 -10.92 -7.92
C TYR A 264 22.74 -11.67 -9.08
N PHE A 265 22.23 -12.86 -9.36
CA PHE A 265 22.68 -13.71 -10.47
C PHE A 265 21.73 -13.61 -11.66
N VAL A 266 22.14 -14.12 -12.81
CA VAL A 266 21.24 -14.32 -13.96
C VAL A 266 20.06 -15.19 -13.53
N GLY A 267 18.84 -14.78 -13.89
CA GLY A 267 17.57 -15.33 -13.47
C GLY A 267 16.96 -14.66 -12.24
N ALA A 268 17.70 -13.80 -11.53
CA ALA A 268 17.18 -13.16 -10.32
C ALA A 268 16.11 -12.11 -10.64
N LEU A 269 15.03 -12.12 -9.85
CA LEU A 269 14.02 -11.06 -9.81
C LEU A 269 14.48 -9.96 -8.84
N LEU A 270 14.61 -8.75 -9.37
CA LEU A 270 14.95 -7.56 -8.61
C LEU A 270 13.71 -6.99 -7.89
N ASN A 271 13.93 -6.24 -6.81
CA ASN A 271 12.87 -5.61 -6.01
C ASN A 271 11.95 -4.66 -6.78
N ASN A 272 12.41 -4.15 -7.92
CA ASN A 272 11.66 -3.26 -8.81
C ASN A 272 10.94 -4.00 -9.95
N GLY A 273 10.91 -5.34 -9.91
CA GLY A 273 10.18 -6.19 -10.85
C GLY A 273 10.93 -6.53 -12.14
N TRP A 274 12.19 -6.11 -12.28
CA TRP A 274 13.03 -6.52 -13.42
C TRP A 274 13.70 -7.86 -13.14
N THR A 275 13.79 -8.72 -14.13
CA THR A 275 14.54 -9.99 -14.07
C THR A 275 15.88 -9.82 -14.79
N VAL A 276 16.95 -10.32 -14.19
CA VAL A 276 18.28 -10.33 -14.80
C VAL A 276 18.36 -11.45 -15.84
N ASN A 277 18.31 -11.12 -17.12
CA ASN A 277 18.38 -12.13 -18.20
C ASN A 277 19.82 -12.42 -18.64
N GLY A 278 20.74 -11.48 -18.45
CA GLY A 278 22.13 -11.66 -18.85
C GLY A 278 23.03 -10.51 -18.42
N ILE A 279 24.32 -10.82 -18.30
CA ILE A 279 25.37 -9.85 -17.98
C ILE A 279 26.38 -9.88 -19.13
N GLU A 280 26.33 -8.86 -19.99
CA GLU A 280 27.25 -8.72 -21.12
C GLU A 280 28.36 -7.71 -20.80
N GLU A 281 29.32 -7.55 -21.70
CA GLU A 281 30.58 -6.81 -21.48
C GLU A 281 30.40 -5.35 -21.02
N ARG A 282 29.28 -4.70 -21.36
CA ARG A 282 28.98 -3.29 -21.02
C ARG A 282 27.50 -3.01 -20.74
N ARG A 283 26.69 -4.06 -20.61
CA ARG A 283 25.24 -3.92 -20.43
C ARG A 283 24.63 -5.13 -19.73
N LEU A 284 23.63 -4.87 -18.91
CA LEU A 284 22.74 -5.88 -18.36
C LEU A 284 21.56 -6.06 -19.30
N LEU A 285 21.22 -7.31 -19.59
CA LEU A 285 19.96 -7.65 -20.22
C LEU A 285 18.93 -7.85 -19.12
N LEU A 286 17.87 -7.05 -19.13
CA LEU A 286 16.81 -7.10 -18.15
C LEU A 286 15.49 -7.37 -18.84
N SER A 287 14.63 -8.17 -18.23
CA SER A 287 13.25 -8.34 -18.71
C SER A 287 12.22 -8.00 -17.65
N ARG A 288 11.10 -7.44 -18.10
CA ARG A 288 9.91 -7.23 -17.29
C ARG A 288 8.71 -7.33 -18.21
N ASN A 289 7.71 -8.12 -17.83
CA ASN A 289 6.46 -8.23 -18.59
C ASN A 289 6.68 -8.56 -20.08
N GLY A 290 7.63 -9.48 -20.37
CA GLY A 290 7.99 -9.88 -21.74
C GLY A 290 8.83 -8.87 -22.53
N ARG A 291 9.05 -7.66 -22.01
CA ARG A 291 9.91 -6.64 -22.63
C ARG A 291 11.36 -6.82 -22.20
N LEU A 292 12.27 -6.97 -23.15
CA LEU A 292 13.71 -7.02 -22.92
C LEU A 292 14.33 -5.64 -23.13
N VAL A 293 15.19 -5.20 -22.19
CA VAL A 293 15.90 -3.92 -22.26
C VAL A 293 17.38 -4.14 -21.90
N ALA A 294 18.26 -3.39 -22.57
CA ALA A 294 19.67 -3.31 -22.22
C ALA A 294 19.94 -2.09 -21.33
N LEU A 295 20.47 -2.32 -20.13
CA LEU A 295 20.92 -1.28 -19.21
C LEU A 295 22.45 -1.18 -19.24
N PRO A 296 23.04 -0.07 -19.71
CA PRO A 296 24.48 0.13 -19.62
C PRO A 296 24.92 0.24 -18.15
N TYR A 297 26.11 -0.27 -17.85
CA TYR A 297 26.77 -0.14 -16.55
C TYR A 297 28.27 0.09 -16.74
#